data_AF-A0A0E1X8P2-F1
#
_entry.id   AF-A0A0E1X8P2-F1
#
_cell.length_a   1.000
_cell.length_b   1.000
_cell.length_c   1.000
_cell.angle_alpha   90.00
_cell.angle_beta   90.00
_cell.angle_gamma   90.00
#
_symmetry.space_group_name_H-M   'P 1'
#
loop_
_entity.id
_entity.type
_entity.pdbx_description
1 polymer ?
#
loop_
_entity_poly.entity_id
_entity_poly.type
_entity_poly.pdbx_seq_one_letter_code
_entity_poly.pdbx_strand_id
1 'polypeptide(L)' 'MKQNDLAHGEFGNWLKNINLDRTQAHRFIKVSEEIKDVGTYQHLGLRALSEIASLPVPVRIKVHITSNGKTKIPY' A
#
# COMPACT_ATOMS: atom_id res chain seq x y z
N MET A 1 -25.04 -3.09 -5.18
CA MET A 1 -23.94 -3.06 -6.17
C MET A 1 -23.48 -4.49 -6.39
N LYS A 2 -23.32 -4.93 -7.66
CA LYS A 2 -22.99 -6.32 -7.99
C LYS A 2 -21.47 -6.48 -7.90
N GLN A 3 -21.01 -7.30 -6.95
CA GLN A 3 -19.61 -7.68 -6.82
C GLN A 3 -19.30 -8.56 -8.03
N ASN A 4 -18.63 -8.00 -9.04
CA ASN A 4 -18.15 -8.80 -10.16
C ASN A 4 -16.98 -9.64 -9.62
N ASP A 5 -17.18 -10.94 -9.49
CA ASP A 5 -16.10 -11.88 -9.26
C ASP A 5 -15.28 -11.91 -10.55
N LEU A 6 -14.12 -11.25 -10.57
CA LEU A 6 -13.24 -11.27 -11.74
C LEU A 6 -12.62 -12.66 -11.82
N ALA A 7 -13.19 -13.51 -12.66
CA ALA A 7 -12.64 -14.83 -12.98
C ALA A 7 -11.17 -14.74 -13.45
N HIS A 8 -10.44 -15.86 -13.34
CA HIS A 8 -9.02 -15.94 -13.75
C HIS A 8 -8.82 -15.40 -15.17
N GLY A 9 -8.11 -14.26 -15.29
CA GLY A 9 -7.85 -13.55 -16.56
C GLY A 9 -8.62 -12.24 -16.74
N GLU A 10 -9.81 -12.10 -16.15
CA GLU A 10 -10.65 -10.90 -16.27
C GLU A 10 -10.00 -9.69 -15.61
N PHE A 11 -9.25 -9.90 -14.52
CA PHE A 11 -8.50 -8.82 -13.87
C PHE A 11 -7.49 -8.17 -14.80
N GLY A 12 -6.77 -8.96 -15.60
CA GLY A 12 -5.81 -8.42 -16.58
C GLY A 12 -6.50 -7.62 -17.68
N ASN A 13 -7.66 -8.09 -18.15
CA ASN A 13 -8.43 -7.39 -19.18
C ASN A 13 -9.04 -6.09 -18.66
N TRP A 14 -9.59 -6.12 -17.45
CA TRP A 14 -10.12 -4.94 -16.79
C TRP A 14 -9.04 -3.88 -16.57
N LEU A 15 -7.85 -4.28 -16.11
CA LEU A 15 -6.71 -3.38 -15.96
C LEU A 15 -6.31 -2.70 -17.27
N LYS A 16 -6.29 -3.44 -18.39
CA LYS A 16 -6.04 -2.87 -19.71
C LYS A 16 -7.11 -1.84 -20.11
N ASN A 17 -8.38 -2.11 -19.82
CA ASN A 17 -9.49 -1.20 -20.15
C ASN A 17 -9.38 0.15 -19.42
N ILE A 18 -8.83 0.15 -18.20
CA ILE A 18 -8.59 1.38 -17.43
C ILE A 18 -7.17 1.94 -17.61
N ASN A 19 -6.39 1.38 -18.56
CA ASN A 19 -5.00 1.75 -18.84
C ASN A 19 -4.09 1.70 -17.61
N LEU A 20 -4.28 0.70 -16.75
CA LEU A 20 -3.48 0.48 -15.55
C LEU A 20 -2.57 -0.73 -15.72
N ASP A 21 -1.27 -0.54 -15.46
CA ASP A 21 -0.31 -1.65 -15.49
C ASP A 21 -0.53 -2.62 -14.32
N ARG A 22 -0.29 -3.90 -14.57
CA ARG A 22 -0.45 -4.97 -13.58
C ARG A 22 0.45 -4.77 -12.35
N THR A 23 1.68 -4.31 -12.54
CA THR A 23 2.61 -4.04 -11.42
C THR A 23 2.09 -2.89 -10.57
N GLN A 24 1.60 -1.82 -11.21
CA GLN A 24 1.00 -0.70 -10.50
C GLN A 24 -0.24 -1.14 -9.70
N ALA A 25 -1.12 -1.95 -10.31
CA ALA A 25 -2.28 -2.49 -9.64
C ALA A 25 -1.92 -3.32 -8.39
N HIS A 26 -0.95 -4.23 -8.50
CA HIS A 26 -0.46 -4.99 -7.34
C HIS A 26 0.12 -4.10 -6.24
N ARG A 27 0.84 -3.03 -6.60
CA ARG A 27 1.35 -2.06 -5.62
C ARG A 27 0.22 -1.34 -4.91
N PHE A 28 -0.80 -0.90 -5.63
CA PHE A 28 -1.98 -0.26 -5.04
C PHE A 28 -2.72 -1.19 -4.08
N ILE A 29 -2.96 -2.45 -4.49
CA ILE A 29 -3.59 -3.47 -3.64
C ILE A 29 -2.80 -3.65 -2.35
N LYS A 30 -1.49 -3.90 -2.45
CA LYS A 30 -0.62 -4.10 -1.29
C LYS A 30 -0.61 -2.89 -0.35
N VAL A 31 -0.50 -1.69 -0.89
CA VAL A 31 -0.56 -0.45 -0.10
C VAL A 31 -1.90 -0.33 0.62
N SER A 32 -3.02 -0.63 -0.04
CA SER A 32 -4.35 -0.57 0.57
C SER A 32 -4.57 -1.61 1.66
N GLU A 33 -3.92 -2.77 1.56
CA GLU A 33 -3.99 -3.85 2.55
C GLU A 33 -3.19 -3.49 3.81
N GLU A 34 -1.98 -2.95 3.63
CA GLU A 34 -1.00 -2.75 4.70
C GLU A 34 -1.04 -1.36 5.35
N ILE A 35 -1.39 -0.31 4.59
CA ILE A 35 -1.38 1.07 5.06
C ILE A 35 -2.82 1.56 5.18
N LYS A 36 -3.34 1.62 6.42
CA LYS A 36 -4.72 2.10 6.70
C LYS A 36 -4.78 3.58 7.06
N ASP A 37 -3.67 4.16 7.55
CA ASP A 37 -3.59 5.59 7.84
C ASP A 37 -3.32 6.39 6.57
N VAL A 38 -4.16 7.39 6.31
CA VAL A 38 -4.02 8.28 5.15
C VAL A 38 -3.14 9.48 5.50
N GLY A 39 -3.12 9.92 6.77
CA GLY A 39 -2.54 11.20 7.17
C GLY A 39 -1.03 11.27 6.95
N THR A 40 -0.30 10.23 7.36
CA THR A 40 1.17 10.20 7.28
C THR A 40 1.69 10.04 5.84
N TYR A 41 0.87 9.48 4.95
CA TYR A 41 1.31 8.93 3.67
C TYR A 41 0.75 9.66 2.45
N GLN A 42 -0.15 10.63 2.64
CA GLN A 42 -0.90 11.33 1.58
C GLN A 42 -0.06 11.97 0.47
N HIS A 43 1.19 12.35 0.75
CA HIS A 43 2.07 13.03 -0.22
C HIS A 43 3.14 12.12 -0.82
N LEU A 44 3.17 10.83 -0.45
CA LEU A 44 4.17 9.90 -0.98
C LEU A 44 3.73 9.31 -2.32
N GLY A 45 4.69 9.14 -3.22
CA GLY A 45 4.48 8.43 -4.48
C GLY A 45 4.27 6.94 -4.26
N LEU A 46 3.55 6.30 -5.19
CA LEU A 46 3.21 4.85 -5.14
C LEU A 46 4.43 3.95 -4.92
N ARG A 47 5.58 4.29 -5.49
CA ARG A 47 6.81 3.51 -5.31
C ARG A 47 7.23 3.45 -3.83
N ALA A 48 7.37 4.61 -3.19
CA ALA A 48 7.75 4.70 -1.79
C ALA A 48 6.71 3.99 -0.90
N LEU A 49 5.43 4.20 -1.17
CA LEU A 49 4.34 3.50 -0.46
C LEU A 49 4.45 1.98 -0.59
N SER A 50 4.72 1.48 -1.80
CA SER A 50 4.85 0.03 -2.03
C SER A 50 6.07 -0.59 -1.35
N GLU A 51 7.16 0.17 -1.23
CA GLU A 51 8.37 -0.24 -0.52
C GLU A 51 8.10 -0.31 0.99
N ILE A 52 7.46 0.72 1.57
CA ILE A 52 7.05 0.76 2.98
C ILE A 52 6.08 -0.39 3.31
N ALA A 53 5.06 -0.59 2.47
CA ALA A 53 4.10 -1.69 2.61
C ALA A 53 4.76 -3.07 2.47
N SER A 54 5.95 -3.16 1.86
CA SER A 54 6.70 -4.41 1.70
C SER A 54 7.69 -4.70 2.83
N LEU A 55 7.90 -3.75 3.75
CA LEU A 55 8.76 -3.98 4.91
C LEU A 55 8.16 -5.07 5.81
N PRO A 56 8.98 -5.97 6.37
CA PRO A 56 8.49 -6.98 7.30
C PRO A 56 7.92 -6.30 8.56
N VAL A 57 6.79 -6.81 9.05
CA VAL A 57 6.09 -6.35 10.26
C VAL A 57 7.02 -6.00 11.43
N PRO A 58 8.01 -6.83 11.84
CA PRO A 58 8.89 -6.49 12.96
C PRO A 58 9.71 -5.21 12.78
N VAL A 59 10.03 -4.83 11.54
CA VAL A 59 10.72 -3.57 11.24
C VAL A 59 9.75 -2.39 11.33
N ARG A 60 8.47 -2.60 11.00
CA ARG A 60 7.41 -1.57 11.06
C ARG A 60 7.01 -1.19 12.48
N ILE A 61 7.08 -2.12 13.44
CA ILE A 61 6.70 -1.87 14.84
C ILE A 61 7.91 -1.34 15.65
N LYS A 62 9.07 -1.13 15.01
CA LYS A 62 10.25 -0.66 15.72
C LYS A 62 9.96 0.71 16.33
N VAL A 63 10.17 0.79 17.63
CA VAL A 63 10.03 2.04 18.38
C VAL A 63 11.11 3.02 17.92
N HIS A 64 10.70 4.21 17.49
CA HIS A 64 11.60 5.29 17.12
C HIS A 64 11.60 6.36 18.21
N ILE A 65 12.79 6.70 18.70
CA ILE A 65 12.99 7.83 19.61
C ILE A 65 13.26 9.07 18.76
N THR A 66 12.38 10.05 18.87
CA THR A 66 12.52 11.33 18.16
C THR A 66 13.55 12.20 18.86
N SER A 67 14.15 13.18 18.18
CA SER A 67 15.13 14.14 18.73
C SER A 67 14.67 14.84 20.01
N ASN A 68 13.35 14.93 20.25
CA ASN A 68 12.74 15.52 21.44
C ASN A 68 12.45 14.48 22.55
N GLY A 69 13.04 13.28 22.49
CA GLY A 69 12.86 12.20 23.47
C GLY A 69 11.49 11.49 23.42
N LYS A 70 10.62 11.85 22.47
CA LYS A 70 9.29 11.23 22.33
C LYS A 70 9.38 9.91 21.57
N THR A 71 8.75 8.89 22.15
CA THR A 71 8.57 7.56 21.56
C THR A 71 7.47 7.61 20.51
N LYS A 72 7.78 7.20 19.27
CA LYS A 72 6.79 7.00 18.22
C LYS A 72 6.83 5.56 17.71
N ILE A 73 5.67 4.95 17.66
CA ILE A 73 5.42 3.73 16.89
C ILE A 73 4.88 4.22 15.55
N PRO A 74 5.42 3.75 14.40
CA PRO A 74 4.97 4.18 13.07
C PRO A 74 3.53 3.75 12.73
N TYR A 75 2.92 2.91 13.58
CA TYR A 75 1.58 2.36 13.45
C TYR A 75 0.87 2.39 14.80
#